data_AF-A0A2S1EQC7-F1
#
_entry.id   AF-A0A2S1EQC7-F1
#
_cell.length_a   1.000
_cell.length_b   1.000
_cell.length_c   1.000
_cell.angle_alpha   90.00
_cell.angle_beta   90.00
_cell.angle_gamma   90.00
#
_symmetry.space_group_name_H-M   'P 1'
#
loop_
_entity.id
_entity.type
_entity.pdbx_description
1 polymer ?
#
loop_
_entity_poly.entity_id
_entity_poly.type
_entity_poly.pdbx_seq_one_letter_code
_entity_poly.pdbx_strand_id
1 'polypeptide(L)' 'MCYGHTHQLGAVYDHQMLIINPGSISFPRGEYAKLGGTFAIIDAQPERFIVDYYNRQMEAVPGLHCEFSRQK' A
#
# COMPACT_ATOMS: atom_id res chain seq x y z
N MET A 1 -8.76 1.96 -6.93
CA MET A 1 -8.28 3.28 -7.39
C MET A 1 -6.89 3.50 -6.82
N CYS A 2 -5.91 3.69 -7.70
CA CYS A 2 -4.54 3.98 -7.31
C CYS A 2 -4.32 5.49 -7.37
N TYR A 3 -3.77 6.07 -6.31
CA TYR A 3 -3.44 7.49 -6.25
C TYR A 3 -2.05 7.72 -5.65
N GLY A 4 -1.58 8.96 -5.71
CA GLY A 4 -0.28 9.37 -5.20
C GLY A 4 -0.32 10.79 -4.65
N HIS A 5 0.67 11.61 -5.02
CA HIS A 5 0.81 13.03 -4.69
C HIS A 5 1.13 13.37 -3.22
N THR A 6 0.50 12.72 -2.25
CA THR A 6 0.76 12.98 -0.82
C THR A 6 2.13 12.48 -0.35
N HIS A 7 2.70 11.50 -1.08
CA HIS A 7 3.90 10.75 -0.73
C HIS A 7 3.79 9.96 0.59
N GLN A 8 2.57 9.75 1.07
CA GLN A 8 2.27 8.96 2.25
C GLN A 8 1.55 7.68 1.82
N LEU A 9 2.07 6.53 2.24
CA LEU A 9 1.45 5.25 1.95
C LEU A 9 0.13 5.09 2.70
N GLY A 10 -0.77 4.30 2.14
CA GLY A 10 -2.01 3.90 2.79
C GLY A 10 -2.88 3.06 1.87
N ALA A 11 -3.65 2.15 2.47
CA ALA A 11 -4.62 1.32 1.78
C ALA A 11 -5.90 1.26 2.61
N VAL A 12 -7.04 1.49 1.97
CA VAL A 12 -8.36 1.33 2.57
C VAL A 12 -9.28 0.64 1.58
N TYR A 13 -10.22 -0.14 2.10
CA TYR A 13 -11.32 -0.69 1.31
C TYR A 13 -12.61 0.00 1.72
N ASP A 14 -13.18 0.76 0.79
CA ASP A 14 -14.36 1.59 1.05
C ASP A 14 -15.28 1.57 -0.18
N HIS A 15 -16.59 1.53 0.04
CA HIS A 15 -17.60 1.44 -1.04
C HIS A 15 -17.24 0.39 -2.12
N GLN A 16 -16.85 -0.81 -1.68
CA GLN A 16 -16.43 -1.94 -2.54
C GLN A 16 -15.18 -1.68 -3.40
N MET A 17 -14.42 -0.63 -3.10
CA MET A 17 -13.24 -0.23 -3.85
C MET A 17 -11.99 -0.24 -2.96
N LEU A 18 -10.94 -0.92 -3.43
CA LEU A 18 -9.60 -0.74 -2.86
C LEU A 18 -9.04 0.60 -3.31
N ILE A 19 -8.76 1.49 -2.36
CA ILE A 19 -8.14 2.80 -2.58
C ILE A 19 -6.75 2.75 -1.98
N ILE A 20 -5.72 2.95 -2.80
CA ILE A 20 -4.33 2.73 -2.41
C ILE A 20 -3.39 3.85 -2.87
N ASN A 21 -2.49 4.23 -1.96
CA ASN A 21 -1.30 5.03 -2.23
C ASN A 21 -0.06 4.21 -1.85
N PRO A 22 0.87 3.97 -2.79
CA PRO A 22 2.10 3.23 -2.52
C PRO A 22 3.12 4.02 -1.68
N GLY A 23 2.87 5.30 -1.43
CA GLY A 23 3.84 6.25 -0.91
C GLY A 23 4.70 6.83 -2.03
N SER A 24 5.95 7.14 -1.72
CA SER A 24 6.93 7.61 -2.71
C SER A 24 8.20 6.80 -2.61
N ILE A 25 8.69 6.30 -3.74
CA ILE A 25 9.95 5.56 -3.81
C ILE A 25 11.19 6.46 -3.64
N SER A 26 11.07 7.74 -4.00
CA SER A 26 12.22 8.69 -4.03
C SER A 26 12.09 9.85 -3.05
N PHE A 27 10.87 10.20 -2.63
CA PHE A 27 10.62 11.39 -1.80
C PHE A 27 9.57 11.12 -0.71
N PRO A 28 9.77 10.14 0.18
CA PRO A 28 8.74 9.72 1.14
C PRO A 28 8.45 10.81 2.18
N ARG A 29 7.21 10.86 2.67
CA ARG A 29 6.74 11.84 3.67
C ARG A 29 5.93 11.14 4.77
N GLY A 30 5.73 11.85 5.89
CA GLY A 30 4.89 11.37 7.00
C GLY A 30 5.55 10.27 7.84
N GLU A 31 4.72 9.49 8.52
CA GLU A 31 5.12 8.46 9.50
C GLU A 31 6.17 7.46 8.96
N TYR A 32 6.04 7.09 7.69
CA TYR A 32 6.87 6.07 7.05
C TYR A 32 8.07 6.63 6.28
N ALA A 33 8.36 7.94 6.40
CA ALA A 33 9.48 8.57 5.68
C ALA A 33 10.84 7.96 6.02
N LYS A 34 10.99 7.46 7.26
CA LYS A 34 12.19 6.76 7.75
C LYS A 34 12.55 5.49 6.95
N LEU A 35 11.62 4.92 6.19
CA LEU A 35 11.86 3.75 5.35
C LEU A 35 12.68 4.08 4.09
N GLY A 36 12.89 5.37 3.79
CA GLY A 36 13.70 5.80 2.64
C GLY A 36 13.02 5.64 1.27
N GLY A 37 11.80 5.12 1.25
CA GLY A 37 10.94 5.03 0.08
C GLY A 37 10.18 3.70 0.04
N THR A 38 8.96 3.72 -0.51
CA THR A 38 8.08 2.54 -0.55
C THR A 38 7.45 2.33 -1.91
N PHE A 39 7.10 1.07 -2.19
CA PHE A 39 6.13 0.67 -3.22
C PHE A 39 5.19 -0.41 -2.65
N ALA A 40 4.11 -0.72 -3.36
CA ALA A 40 3.16 -1.75 -2.96
C ALA A 40 3.00 -2.82 -4.04
N ILE A 41 2.83 -4.07 -3.63
CA ILE A 41 2.34 -5.17 -4.46
C ILE A 41 0.93 -5.51 -4.01
N ILE A 42 0.04 -5.72 -4.98
CA ILE A 42 -1.36 -6.07 -4.73
C ILE A 42 -1.61 -7.44 -5.36
N ASP A 43 -1.97 -8.43 -4.54
CA ASP A 43 -2.57 -9.67 -5.01
C ASP A 43 -4.10 -9.54 -4.96
N ALA A 44 -4.72 -9.56 -6.14
CA ALA A 44 -6.15 -9.37 -6.32
C ALA A 44 -6.84 -10.71 -6.56
N GLN A 45 -7.39 -11.28 -5.50
CA GLN A 45 -8.10 -12.55 -5.51
C GLN A 45 -9.61 -12.32 -5.63
N PRO A 46 -10.42 -13.34 -5.99
CA PRO A 46 -11.86 -13.15 -6.14
C PRO A 46 -12.56 -12.72 -4.83
N GLU A 47 -12.09 -13.22 -3.68
CA GLU A 47 -12.70 -12.98 -2.37
C GLU A 47 -11.96 -11.94 -1.52
N ARG A 48 -10.74 -11.54 -1.91
CA ARG A 48 -9.93 -10.60 -1.12
C ARG A 48 -8.89 -9.86 -1.95
N PHE A 49 -8.41 -8.76 -1.40
CA PHE A 49 -7.17 -8.10 -1.80
C PHE A 49 -6.12 -8.26 -0.72
N ILE A 50 -4.90 -8.57 -1.12
CA ILE A 50 -3.72 -8.56 -0.25
C ILE A 50 -2.83 -7.43 -0.73
N VAL A 51 -2.44 -6.53 0.18
CA VAL A 51 -1.57 -5.40 -0.11
C VAL A 51 -0.35 -5.48 0.79
N ASP A 52 0.81 -5.58 0.17
CA ASP A 52 2.11 -5.63 0.84
C ASP A 52 2.96 -4.44 0.41
N TYR A 53 3.56 -3.75 1.39
CA TYR A 53 4.50 -2.67 1.13
C TYR A 53 5.94 -3.15 1.22
N TYR A 54 6.77 -2.61 0.34
CA TYR A 54 8.18 -2.95 0.21
C TYR A 54 9.05 -1.71 0.24
N ASN A 55 10.27 -1.85 0.76
CA ASN A 55 11.29 -0.82 0.68
C ASN A 55 12.01 -0.85 -0.68
N ARG A 56 12.96 0.07 -0.89
CA ARG A 56 13.72 0.16 -2.17
C ARG A 56 14.63 -1.04 -2.44
N GLN A 57 14.91 -1.84 -1.42
CA GLN A 57 15.69 -3.07 -1.49
C GLN A 57 14.83 -4.29 -1.87
N MET A 58 13.53 -4.08 -2.18
CA MET A 58 12.55 -5.13 -2.47
C MET A 58 12.28 -6.05 -1.27
N GLU A 59 12.48 -5.54 -0.06
CA GLU A 59 12.20 -6.26 1.17
C GLU A 59 10.82 -5.85 1.69
N ALA A 60 10.01 -6.84 2.09
CA ALA A 60 8.70 -6.59 2.67
C ALA A 60 8.86 -5.81 3.98
N VAL A 61 8.07 -4.76 4.17
CA VAL A 61 8.12 -3.93 5.36
C VAL A 61 7.28 -4.57 6.46
N PRO A 62 7.88 -5.01 7.59
CA PRO A 62 7.13 -5.63 8.68
C PRO A 62 6.06 -4.68 9.23
N GLY A 63 4.85 -5.20 9.44
CA GLY A 63 3.71 -4.43 9.96
C GLY A 63 2.93 -3.63 8.89
N LEU A 64 3.34 -3.67 7.62
CA LEU A 64 2.63 -3.06 6.50
C LEU A 64 2.04 -4.12 5.54
N HIS A 65 1.44 -5.15 6.12
CA HIS A 65 0.64 -6.14 5.42
C HIS A 65 -0.85 -5.85 5.68
N CYS A 66 -1.66 -5.80 4.63
CA CYS A 66 -3.09 -5.54 4.75
C CYS A 66 -3.90 -6.53 3.91
N GLU A 67 -4.93 -7.11 4.51
CA GLU A 67 -5.91 -7.93 3.81
C GLU A 67 -7.29 -7.27 3.86
N PHE A 68 -7.98 -7.22 2.72
CA PHE A 68 -9.32 -6.67 2.60
C PHE A 68 -10.26 -7.69 1.96
N SER A 69 -11.30 -8.11 2.66
CA SER A 69 -12.33 -8.99 2.10
C SER A 69 -13.19 -8.25 1.08
N ARG A 70 -13.41 -8.86 -0.07
CA ARG A 70 -14.35 -8.39 -1.10
C ARG A 70 -15.73 -8.88 -0.67
N GLN A 71 -16.48 -8.03 0.04
CA GLN A 71 -17.88 -8.33 0.32
C GLN A 71 -18.65 -8.38 -1.01
N LYS A 72 -19.52 -9.39 -1.15
CA LYS A 72 -20.41 -9.54 -2.31
C LYS A 72 -21.58 -8.56 -2.23
#